data_AF-A0A183B2W1-F1
#
_entry.id   AF-A0A183B2W1-F1
#
_cell.length_a   1.000
_cell.length_b   1.000
_cell.length_c   1.000
_cell.angle_alpha   90.00
_cell.angle_beta   90.00
_cell.angle_gamma   90.00
#
_symmetry.space_group_name_H-M   'P 1'
#
loop_
_entity.id
_entity.type
_entity.pdbx_description
1 polymer ?
#
loop_
_entity_poly.entity_id
_entity_poly.type
_entity_poly.pdbx_seq_one_letter_code
_entity_poly.pdbx_strand_id
1 'polypeptide(L)'
;MTEHQPNPPTESAAICELMELCMQTYFKFQGEIYEQLKGTPMESPISGFIAEAVMQKLEKKVLPRIIPKLWLRYVNDTFVILKKSE
;
A
#
# COMPACT_ATOMS: atom_id res chain seq x y z
N MET A 1 -33.88 -23.80 -0.82
CA MET A 1 -32.57 -23.77 -0.16
C MET A 1 -31.56 -24.15 -1.23
N THR A 2 -31.07 -23.16 -1.97
CA THR A 2 -30.08 -23.38 -3.04
C THR A 2 -28.72 -23.57 -2.40
N GLU A 3 -28.14 -24.75 -2.56
CA GLU A 3 -26.76 -25.03 -2.15
C GLU A 3 -25.83 -24.02 -2.83
N HIS A 4 -25.14 -23.23 -2.01
CA HIS A 4 -24.12 -22.32 -2.50
C HIS A 4 -22.93 -23.20 -2.90
N GLN A 5 -22.73 -23.36 -4.21
CA GLN A 5 -21.52 -23.96 -4.76
C GLN A 5 -20.29 -23.26 -4.15
N PRO A 6 -19.25 -23.98 -3.70
CA PRO A 6 -18.03 -23.33 -3.25
C PRO A 6 -17.50 -22.48 -4.40
N ASN A 7 -17.23 -21.20 -4.14
CA ASN A 7 -16.60 -20.34 -5.13
C ASN A 7 -15.33 -21.05 -5.63
N PRO A 8 -15.07 -21.09 -6.96
CA PRO A 8 -13.82 -21.62 -7.48
C PRO A 8 -12.66 -20.87 -6.81
N PRO A 9 -11.50 -21.52 -6.59
CA PRO A 9 -10.39 -20.87 -5.92
C PRO A 9 -10.03 -19.64 -6.74
N THR A 10 -10.32 -18.46 -6.21
CA THR A 10 -9.83 -17.20 -6.77
C THR A 10 -8.33 -17.25 -6.60
N GLU A 11 -7.65 -17.76 -7.62
CA GLU A 11 -6.22 -18.06 -7.61
C GLU A 11 -5.49 -16.74 -7.39
N SER A 12 -4.67 -16.62 -6.34
CA SER A 12 -4.01 -15.36 -5.94
C SER A 12 -3.35 -14.60 -7.10
N ALA A 13 -2.94 -15.30 -8.15
CA ALA A 13 -2.43 -14.74 -9.40
C ALA A 13 -3.42 -13.76 -10.05
N ALA A 14 -4.69 -14.14 -10.20
CA ALA A 14 -5.70 -13.28 -10.84
C ALA A 14 -5.96 -11.99 -10.05
N ILE A 15 -5.89 -12.06 -8.71
CA ILE A 15 -6.00 -10.87 -7.85
C ILE A 15 -4.77 -9.96 -8.02
N CYS A 16 -3.57 -10.54 -8.09
CA CYS A 16 -2.35 -9.79 -8.34
C CYS A 16 -2.38 -9.10 -9.71
N GLU A 17 -2.82 -9.79 -10.76
CA GLU A 17 -2.97 -9.22 -12.11
C GLU A 17 -3.96 -8.04 -12.11
N LEU A 18 -5.11 -8.19 -11.45
CA LEU A 18 -6.08 -7.10 -11.33
C LEU A 18 -5.50 -5.93 -10.52
N MET A 19 -4.74 -6.22 -9.48
CA MET A 19 -4.06 -5.21 -8.67
C MET A 19 -3.06 -4.42 -9.51
N GLU A 20 -2.22 -5.08 -10.31
CA GLU A 20 -1.28 -4.44 -11.22
C GLU A 20 -1.99 -3.53 -12.23
N LEU A 21 -3.12 -3.99 -12.79
CA LEU A 21 -3.94 -3.17 -13.67
C LEU A 21 -4.50 -1.93 -12.96
N CYS A 22 -5.01 -2.07 -11.73
CA CYS A 22 -5.50 -0.95 -10.93
C CYS A 22 -4.41 0.05 -10.52
N MET A 23 -3.14 -0.36 -10.59
CA MET A 23 -1.98 0.49 -10.30
C MET A 23 -1.49 1.27 -11.51
N GLN A 24 -1.81 0.82 -12.73
CA GLN A 24 -1.59 1.61 -13.94
C GLN A 24 -2.55 2.80 -13.95
N THR A 25 -2.00 4.02 -13.92
CA THR A 25 -2.82 5.23 -13.92
C THR A 25 -2.31 6.25 -14.91
N TYR A 26 -3.29 6.89 -15.55
CA TYR A 26 -3.08 7.98 -16.47
C TYR A 26 -3.89 9.18 -15.97
N PHE A 27 -3.33 10.37 -16.09
CA PHE A 27 -4.01 11.60 -15.70
C PHE A 27 -3.90 12.64 -16.81
N LYS A 28 -4.90 13.52 -16.89
CA LYS A 28 -4.93 14.61 -17.86
C LYS A 28 -4.50 15.91 -17.20
N PHE A 29 -3.53 16.58 -17.79
CA PHE A 29 -3.09 17.91 -17.36
C PHE A 29 -2.86 18.79 -18.58
N GLN A 30 -3.45 19.99 -18.59
CA GLN A 30 -3.35 20.96 -19.70
C GLN A 30 -3.68 20.39 -21.10
N GLY A 31 -4.58 19.42 -21.18
CA GLY A 31 -4.97 18.81 -22.47
C GLY A 31 -4.20 17.55 -22.81
N GLU A 32 -3.01 17.36 -22.23
CA GLU A 32 -2.14 16.22 -22.47
C GLU A 32 -2.40 15.07 -21.47
N ILE A 33 -2.16 13.83 -21.91
CA ILE A 33 -2.30 12.62 -21.09
C ILE A 33 -0.92 12.17 -20.65
N TYR A 34 -0.78 11.90 -19.36
CA TYR A 34 0.47 11.44 -18.75
C TYR A 34 0.26 10.12 -18.04
N GLU A 35 1.28 9.25 -18.08
CA GLU A 35 1.35 8.02 -17.31
C GLU A 35 2.11 8.27 -16.01
N GLN A 36 1.56 7.79 -14.89
CA GLN A 36 2.29 7.82 -13.62
C GLN A 36 3.23 6.61 -13.53
N LEU A 37 4.52 6.84 -13.75
CA LEU A 37 5.53 5.77 -13.76
C LEU A 37 5.92 5.23 -12.37
N LYS A 38 5.66 6.01 -11.31
CA LYS A 38 6.09 5.69 -9.94
C LYS A 38 5.05 6.07 -8.90
N GLY A 39 5.04 5.33 -7.80
CA GLY A 39 4.13 5.54 -6.69
C GLY A 39 2.76 4.89 -6.94
N THR A 40 1.79 5.28 -6.13
CA THR A 40 0.42 4.78 -6.23
C THR A 40 -0.51 5.90 -6.75
N PRO A 41 -1.58 5.57 -7.51
CA PRO A 41 -2.54 6.56 -7.96
C PRO A 41 -3.23 7.21 -6.75
N MET A 42 -3.11 8.52 -6.56
CA MET A 42 -3.55 9.18 -5.32
C MET A 42 -5.07 9.09 -5.06
N GLU A 43 -5.86 8.79 -6.09
CA GLU A 43 -7.33 8.64 -6.01
C GLU A 43 -7.80 7.19 -6.10
N SER A 44 -6.91 6.21 -6.28
CA SER A 44 -7.32 4.82 -6.38
C SER A 44 -7.71 4.28 -4.99
N PRO A 45 -8.87 3.62 -4.83
CA PRO A 45 -9.29 3.01 -3.57
C PRO A 45 -8.28 2.01 -2.99
N ILE A 46 -7.41 1.43 -3.82
CA ILE A 46 -6.41 0.44 -3.40
C ILE A 46 -5.07 1.06 -2.98
N SER A 47 -4.84 2.33 -3.30
CA SER A 47 -3.56 3.00 -3.06
C SER A 47 -3.23 3.12 -1.58
N GLY A 48 -4.23 3.35 -0.73
CA GLY A 48 -4.04 3.37 0.72
C GLY A 48 -3.56 2.02 1.25
N PHE A 49 -4.11 0.91 0.75
CA PHE A 49 -3.70 -0.43 1.12
C PHE A 49 -2.26 -0.74 0.66
N ILE A 50 -1.89 -0.36 -0.56
CA ILE A 50 -0.51 -0.52 -1.05
C ILE A 50 0.47 0.33 -0.23
N ALA A 51 0.13 1.59 0.04
CA ALA A 51 0.97 2.48 0.86
C ALA A 51 1.19 1.89 2.27
N GLU A 52 0.12 1.38 2.88
CA GLU A 52 0.16 0.67 4.16
C GLU A 52 1.10 -0.55 4.11
N ALA A 53 0.97 -1.42 3.10
CA ALA A 53 1.80 -2.62 2.95
C ALA A 53 3.29 -2.28 2.75
N VAL A 54 3.59 -1.23 1.96
CA VAL A 54 4.96 -0.73 1.75
C VAL A 54 5.54 -0.22 3.07
N MET A 55 4.77 0.56 3.83
CA MET A 55 5.21 1.10 5.12
C MET A 55 5.44 -0.01 6.15
N GLN A 56 4.58 -1.02 6.22
CA GLN A 56 4.80 -2.20 7.08
C GLN A 56 6.08 -2.96 6.72
N LYS A 57 6.38 -3.09 5.42
CA LYS A 57 7.63 -3.72 4.96
C LYS A 57 8.86 -2.90 5.36
N LEU A 58 8.77 -1.58 5.31
CA LEU A 58 9.83 -0.67 5.75
C LEU A 58 10.03 -0.78 7.27
N GLU A 59 8.95 -0.72 8.04
CA GLU A 59 8.96 -0.84 9.50
C GLU A 59 9.61 -2.14 9.96
N LYS A 60 9.25 -3.29 9.37
CA LYS A 60 9.88 -4.59 9.66
C LYS A 60 11.39 -4.58 9.50
N LYS A 61 11.93 -3.77 8.58
CA LYS A 61 13.37 -3.65 8.36
C LYS A 61 14.05 -2.67 9.33
N VAL A 62 13.37 -1.60 9.71
CA VAL A 62 13.97 -0.45 10.40
C VAL A 62 13.74 -0.48 11.90
N LEU A 63 12.53 -0.85 12.37
CA LEU A 63 12.17 -0.81 13.79
C LEU A 63 13.07 -1.67 14.69
N PRO A 64 13.54 -2.87 14.27
CA PRO A 64 14.49 -3.64 15.07
C PRO A 64 15.84 -2.95 15.32
N ARG A 65 16.20 -1.93 14.52
CA ARG A 65 17.48 -1.21 14.64
C ARG A 65 17.39 0.05 15.50
N ILE A 66 16.25 0.75 15.45
CA ILE A 66 16.07 2.05 16.10
C ILE A 66 15.34 1.92 17.45
N ILE A 67 14.54 0.85 17.63
CA ILE A 67 13.81 0.48 18.85
C ILE A 67 13.18 1.71 19.57
N PRO A 68 12.12 2.30 19.00
CA PRO A 68 11.47 3.47 19.57
C PRO A 68 10.76 3.15 20.90
N LYS A 69 10.65 4.15 21.78
CA LYS A 69 9.80 4.10 22.99
C LYS A 69 8.32 4.16 22.64
N LEU A 70 7.96 4.94 21.62
CA LEU A 70 6.61 5.03 21.07
C LEU A 70 6.71 5.10 19.55
N TRP A 71 5.85 4.35 18.87
CA TRP A 71 5.67 4.37 17.44
C TRP A 71 4.18 4.44 17.12
N LEU A 72 3.74 5.55 16.55
CA LEU A 72 2.38 5.74 16.03
C LEU A 72 2.48 6.09 14.55
N ARG A 73 1.60 5.52 13.72
CA ARG A 73 1.59 5.77 12.28
C ARG A 73 0.18 5.83 11.71
N TYR A 74 -0.03 6.69 10.72
CA TYR A 74 -1.17 6.70 9.83
C TYR A 74 -0.68 6.74 8.37
N VAL A 75 -0.86 5.65 7.63
CA VAL A 75 -0.34 5.48 6.26
C VAL A 75 1.16 5.82 6.19
N ASN A 76 1.54 6.99 5.67
CA ASN A 76 2.93 7.46 5.56
C ASN A 76 3.36 8.41 6.69
N ASP A 77 2.44 8.92 7.50
CA ASP A 77 2.74 9.87 8.58
C ASP A 77 3.10 9.13 9.86
N THR A 78 4.23 9.49 10.47
CA THR A 78 4.75 8.81 11.67
C THR A 78 4.98 9.78 12.81
N PHE A 79 4.65 9.35 14.02
CA PHE A 79 5.01 10.01 15.27
C PHE A 79 5.84 9.04 16.12
N VAL A 80 7.05 9.46 16.48
CA VAL A 80 8.06 8.56 17.05
C VAL A 80 8.70 9.21 18.26
N ILE A 81 8.77 8.48 19.37
CA ILE A 81 9.56 8.88 20.54
C ILE A 81 10.76 7.94 20.64
N LEU A 82 11.98 8.49 20.57
CA LEU A 82 13.23 7.75 20.71
C LEU A 82 13.87 7.98 22.08
N LYS A 83 14.65 7.01 22.56
CA LYS A 83 15.55 7.28 23.70
C LYS A 83 16.68 8.17 23.17
N LYS A 84 16.90 9.31 23.82
CA LYS A 84 18.12 10.10 23.62
C LYS A 84 19.31 9.22 24.03
N SER A 85 20.30 9.04 23.16
CA SER A 85 21.58 8.46 23.58
C SER A 85 22.17 9.33 24.69
N GLU A 86 22.67 8.69 25.74
CA GLU A 86 23.41 9.38 26.81
C GLU A 86 24.69 10.03 26.27
#